data_AF-A0A167RSY8-F1
#
_entry.id   AF-A0A167RSY8-F1
#
_cell.length_a   1.000
_cell.length_b   1.000
_cell.length_c   1.000
_cell.angle_alpha   90.00
_cell.angle_beta   90.00
_cell.angle_gamma   90.00
#
_symmetry.space_group_name_H-M   'P 1'
#
loop_
_entity.id
_entity.type
_entity.pdbx_description
1 polymer ?
#
loop_
_entity_poly.entity_id
_entity_poly.type
_entity_poly.pdbx_seq_one_letter_code
_entity_poly.pdbx_strand_id
1 'polypeptide(L)'
;MWYSGRSPSLADSYSSGENPDALWSEEVLHQLVAKAHGLGLQIALHAIGDRTIKMAINVLKANTNASRRPRIEHLELSSPKDTWRLSKLGITASIQPVRSDPAILRA
;
A
#
# COMPACT_ATOMS: atom_id res chain seq x y z
N MET A 1 14.13 4.46 4.02
CA MET A 1 14.98 3.54 3.26
C MET A 1 14.09 2.90 2.20
N TRP A 2 14.33 3.21 0.93
CA TRP A 2 13.54 2.70 -0.19
C TRP A 2 14.17 1.37 -0.64
N TYR A 3 13.50 0.24 -0.39
CA TYR A 3 13.95 -1.06 -0.91
C TYR A 3 13.30 -1.26 -2.28
N SER A 4 14.05 -1.09 -3.37
CA SER A 4 13.56 -1.26 -4.75
C SER A 4 13.75 -2.68 -5.30
N GLY A 5 13.93 -3.67 -4.43
CA GLY A 5 14.41 -5.00 -4.85
C GLY A 5 13.35 -5.98 -5.36
N ARG A 6 12.04 -5.67 -5.25
CA ARG A 6 10.97 -6.55 -5.74
C ARG A 6 9.93 -5.79 -6.55
N SER A 7 9.54 -6.38 -7.67
CA SER A 7 8.43 -5.92 -8.49
C SER A 7 7.12 -5.91 -7.70
N PRO A 8 6.23 -4.92 -7.92
CA PRO A 8 4.92 -4.87 -7.29
C PRO A 8 4.12 -6.17 -7.46
N SER A 9 3.43 -6.61 -6.42
CA SER A 9 2.53 -7.78 -6.54
C SER A 9 1.18 -7.35 -7.10
N LEU A 10 0.73 -8.03 -8.15
CA LEU A 10 -0.44 -7.69 -8.94
C LEU A 10 -1.54 -8.76 -8.80
N ALA A 11 -2.81 -8.39 -8.99
CA ALA A 11 -3.88 -9.37 -9.05
C ALA A 11 -3.64 -10.35 -10.21
N ASP A 12 -3.39 -9.80 -11.39
CA ASP A 12 -3.06 -10.53 -12.62
C ASP A 12 -1.56 -10.48 -12.90
N SER A 13 -1.02 -11.48 -13.61
CA SER A 13 0.41 -11.50 -13.95
C SER A 13 0.82 -10.29 -14.81
N TYR A 14 2.08 -9.90 -14.68
CA TYR A 14 2.73 -8.98 -15.61
C TYR A 14 2.63 -9.50 -17.05
N SER A 15 2.77 -8.60 -18.02
CA SER A 15 2.87 -8.98 -19.44
C SER A 15 4.05 -9.91 -19.74
N SER A 16 5.09 -9.89 -18.90
CA SER A 16 6.21 -10.84 -18.92
C SER A 16 5.85 -12.24 -18.40
N GLY A 17 4.65 -12.44 -17.85
CA GLY A 17 4.20 -13.67 -17.23
C GLY A 17 4.55 -13.81 -15.75
N GLU A 18 5.40 -12.95 -15.21
CA GLU A 18 5.77 -12.95 -13.79
C GLU A 18 4.64 -12.41 -12.90
N ASN A 19 4.49 -12.93 -11.69
CA ASN A 19 3.66 -12.31 -10.65
C ASN A 19 4.32 -12.51 -9.29
N PRO A 20 5.14 -11.58 -8.82
CA PRO A 20 5.84 -11.72 -7.55
C PRO A 20 4.86 -11.67 -6.38
N ASP A 21 5.14 -12.42 -5.32
CA ASP A 21 4.41 -12.30 -4.06
C ASP A 21 4.74 -11.00 -3.33
N ALA A 22 3.79 -10.56 -2.49
CA ALA A 22 4.04 -9.50 -1.53
C ALA A 22 5.24 -9.85 -0.62
N LEU A 23 6.00 -8.84 -0.20
CA LEU A 23 7.16 -9.05 0.68
C LEU A 23 6.77 -9.65 2.04
N TRP A 24 5.59 -9.30 2.53
CA TRP A 24 5.01 -9.79 3.78
C TRP A 24 3.66 -10.43 3.48
N SER A 25 3.34 -11.55 4.12
CA SER A 25 1.99 -12.11 4.05
C SER A 25 1.00 -11.22 4.80
N GLU A 26 -0.29 -11.34 4.48
CA GLU A 26 -1.35 -10.57 5.13
C GLU A 26 -1.39 -10.89 6.64
N GLU A 27 -1.21 -12.15 7.04
CA GLU A 27 -1.20 -12.60 8.43
C GLU A 27 -0.12 -11.90 9.26
N VAL A 28 1.10 -11.81 8.72
CA VAL A 28 2.20 -11.13 9.41
C VAL A 28 1.92 -9.63 9.52
N LEU A 29 1.35 -9.02 8.47
CA LEU A 29 0.95 -7.62 8.51
C LEU A 29 -0.13 -7.35 9.57
N HIS A 30 -1.13 -8.22 9.72
CA HIS A 30 -2.13 -8.10 10.80
C HIS A 30 -1.45 -8.03 12.17
N GLN A 31 -0.53 -8.95 12.47
CA GLN A 31 0.17 -9.01 13.74
C GLN A 31 1.02 -7.75 13.99
N LEU A 32 1.81 -7.33 13.00
CA LEU A 32 2.68 -6.17 13.13
C LEU A 32 1.91 -4.86 13.27
N VAL A 33 0.86 -4.67 12.46
CA VAL A 33 0.04 -3.46 12.48
C VAL A 33 -0.72 -3.36 13.79
N ALA A 34 -1.34 -4.45 14.27
CA ALA A 34 -2.02 -4.46 15.57
C ALA A 34 -1.08 -4.11 16.71
N LYS A 35 0.12 -4.71 16.74
CA LYS A 35 1.14 -4.43 17.76
C LYS A 35 1.59 -2.97 17.72
N ALA A 36 1.95 -2.45 16.54
CA ALA A 36 2.38 -1.06 16.38
C ALA A 36 1.27 -0.06 16.76
N HIS A 37 0.02 -0.34 16.39
CA HIS A 37 -1.12 0.49 16.76
C HIS A 37 -1.33 0.52 18.27
N GLY A 38 -1.27 -0.64 18.94
CA GLY A 38 -1.39 -0.76 20.39
C GLY A 38 -0.29 -0.04 21.17
N LEU A 39 0.91 0.05 20.59
CA LEU A 39 2.03 0.86 21.11
C LEU A 39 1.88 2.36 20.82
N GLY A 40 0.82 2.78 20.15
CA GLY A 40 0.59 4.18 19.83
C GLY A 40 1.51 4.73 18.74
N LEU A 41 1.98 3.89 17.82
CA LEU A 41 2.76 4.35 16.67
C LEU A 41 1.84 4.71 15.50
N GLN A 42 2.27 5.66 14.67
CA GLN A 42 1.67 5.88 13.35
C GLN A 42 2.16 4.78 12.41
N ILE A 43 1.26 4.28 11.57
CA ILE A 43 1.52 3.18 10.65
C ILE A 43 1.54 3.71 9.22
N ALA A 44 2.61 3.38 8.50
CA ALA A 44 2.79 3.64 7.08
C ALA A 44 3.10 2.32 6.37
N LEU A 45 2.26 1.93 5.42
CA LEU A 45 2.47 0.74 4.60
C LEU A 45 2.83 1.16 3.17
N HIS A 46 3.84 0.52 2.60
CA HIS A 46 4.22 0.72 1.21
C HIS A 46 3.44 -0.25 0.32
N ALA A 47 2.67 0.26 -0.65
CA ALA A 47 1.91 -0.58 -1.59
C ALA A 47 1.79 0.09 -2.97
N ILE A 48 2.34 -0.57 -3.99
CA ILE A 48 2.32 -0.10 -5.38
C ILE A 48 1.29 -0.89 -6.20
N GLY A 49 1.34 -2.22 -6.13
CA GLY A 49 0.49 -3.10 -6.92
C GLY A 49 -0.90 -3.26 -6.36
N ASP A 50 -1.91 -3.47 -7.21
CA ASP A 50 -3.32 -3.49 -6.83
C ASP A 50 -3.63 -4.58 -5.79
N ARG A 51 -2.96 -5.75 -5.86
CA ARG A 51 -3.04 -6.80 -4.82
C ARG A 51 -2.53 -6.29 -3.48
N THR A 52 -1.36 -5.67 -3.45
CA THR A 52 -0.78 -5.12 -2.20
C THR A 52 -1.58 -3.95 -1.64
N ILE A 53 -2.20 -3.14 -2.50
CA ILE A 53 -3.09 -2.04 -2.09
C ILE A 53 -4.32 -2.60 -1.39
N LYS A 54 -4.99 -3.60 -1.98
CA LYS A 54 -6.15 -4.25 -1.38
C LYS A 54 -5.81 -4.86 -0.01
N MET A 55 -4.68 -5.55 0.08
CA MET A 55 -4.15 -6.13 1.32
C MET A 55 -3.88 -5.05 2.37
N ALA A 56 -3.17 -3.97 2.02
CA ALA A 56 -2.89 -2.87 2.95
C ALA A 56 -4.17 -2.22 3.49
N ILE A 57 -5.18 -2.01 2.65
CA ILE A 57 -6.49 -1.47 3.10
C ILE A 57 -7.19 -2.44 4.05
N ASN A 58 -7.16 -3.75 3.78
CA ASN A 58 -7.76 -4.76 4.67
C ASN A 58 -7.11 -4.77 6.04
N VAL A 59 -5.78 -4.81 6.07
CA VAL A 59 -4.99 -4.83 7.31
C VAL A 59 -5.22 -3.55 8.12
N LEU A 60 -5.18 -2.38 7.49
CA LEU A 60 -5.41 -1.12 8.19
C LEU A 60 -6.85 -1.00 8.71
N LYS A 61 -7.84 -1.45 7.93
CA LYS A 61 -9.25 -1.50 8.36
C LYS A 61 -9.42 -2.33 9.63
N ALA A 62 -8.75 -3.48 9.72
CA ALA A 62 -8.94 -4.44 10.80
C ALA A 62 -8.22 -4.04 12.09
N ASN A 63 -7.04 -3.41 11.98
CA ASN A 63 -6.13 -3.25 13.12
C ASN A 63 -5.88 -1.79 13.53
N THR A 64 -6.49 -0.82 12.86
CA THR A 64 -6.27 0.61 13.12
C THR A 64 -7.58 1.39 13.12
N ASN A 65 -7.49 2.66 13.50
CA ASN A 65 -8.55 3.65 13.31
C ASN A 65 -7.94 5.00 12.89
N ALA A 66 -8.79 5.96 12.54
CA ALA A 66 -8.37 7.26 11.99
C ALA A 66 -7.57 8.15 12.97
N SER A 67 -7.60 7.89 14.28
CA SER A 67 -7.01 8.79 15.30
C SER A 67 -5.51 9.05 15.10
N ARG A 68 -4.78 8.10 14.51
CA ARG A 68 -3.34 8.18 14.28
C ARG A 68 -2.97 8.32 12.80
N ARG A 69 -3.95 8.60 11.95
CA ARG A 69 -3.77 8.86 10.51
C ARG A 69 -2.92 7.78 9.83
N PRO A 70 -3.38 6.52 9.80
CA PRO A 70 -2.68 5.46 9.06
C PRO A 70 -2.55 5.88 7.59
N ARG A 71 -1.43 5.52 6.96
CA ARG A 71 -1.13 5.94 5.59
C ARG A 71 -0.62 4.80 4.71
N ILE A 72 -0.92 4.91 3.42
CA ILE A 72 -0.36 4.05 2.39
C ILE A 72 0.48 4.91 1.45
N GLU A 73 1.72 4.47 1.23
CA GLU A 73 2.68 5.11 0.33
C GLU A 73 2.51 4.55 -1.10
N HIS A 74 2.71 5.40 -2.11
CA HIS A 74 2.60 5.13 -3.55
C HIS A 74 1.18 5.08 -4.10
N LEU A 75 0.46 3.97 -3.88
CA LEU A 75 -0.89 3.75 -4.44
C LEU A 75 -0.98 3.84 -5.98
N GLU A 76 0.11 3.55 -6.69
CA GLU A 76 0.23 3.76 -8.15
C GLU A 76 -0.79 2.95 -8.97
N LEU A 77 -1.13 1.72 -8.54
CA LEU A 77 -2.11 0.85 -9.22
C LEU A 77 -3.42 0.74 -8.44
N SER A 78 -3.86 1.82 -7.81
CA SER A 78 -5.14 1.87 -7.08
C SER A 78 -6.34 1.93 -8.03
N SER A 79 -7.44 1.26 -7.65
CA SER A 79 -8.73 1.40 -8.34
C SER A 79 -9.59 2.51 -7.73
N PRO A 80 -10.64 3.01 -8.44
CA PRO A 80 -11.60 3.95 -7.86
C PRO A 80 -12.28 3.41 -6.58
N LYS A 81 -12.49 2.09 -6.52
CA LYS A 81 -13.02 1.41 -5.34
C LYS A 81 -12.05 1.49 -4.17
N ASP A 82 -10.76 1.35 -4.40
CA ASP A 82 -9.74 1.47 -3.35
C ASP A 82 -9.70 2.90 -2.81
N THR A 83 -9.71 3.90 -3.68
CA THR A 83 -9.79 5.33 -3.28
C THR A 83 -11.02 5.61 -2.40
N TRP A 84 -12.18 5.07 -2.76
CA TRP A 84 -13.40 5.20 -1.93
C TRP A 84 -13.22 4.54 -0.55
N ARG A 85 -12.60 3.36 -0.49
CA ARG A 85 -12.33 2.67 0.79
C ARG A 85 -11.36 3.46 1.67
N LEU A 86 -10.31 4.04 1.11
CA LEU A 86 -9.38 4.90 1.84
C LEU A 86 -10.11 6.08 2.50
N SER A 87 -10.95 6.77 1.72
CA SER A 87 -11.78 7.88 2.19
C SER A 87 -12.68 7.46 3.35
N LYS A 88 -13.40 6.35 3.22
CA LYS A 88 -14.30 5.83 4.28
C LYS A 88 -13.59 5.45 5.56
N LEU A 89 -12.33 5.03 5.49
CA LEU A 89 -11.56 4.56 6.64
C LEU A 89 -10.66 5.63 7.25
N GLY A 90 -10.58 6.83 6.65
CA GLY A 90 -9.65 7.87 7.09
C GLY A 90 -8.18 7.51 6.87
N ILE A 91 -7.89 6.64 5.88
CA ILE A 91 -6.52 6.26 5.52
C ILE A 91 -5.95 7.34 4.59
N THR A 92 -4.78 7.86 4.94
CA THR A 92 -4.09 8.90 4.14
C THR A 92 -3.38 8.27 2.95
N ALA A 93 -3.63 8.80 1.75
CA ALA A 93 -2.85 8.48 0.57
C ALA A 93 -1.59 9.37 0.52
N SER A 94 -0.39 8.78 0.57
CA SER A 94 0.88 9.48 0.38
C SER A 94 1.45 9.13 -0.99
N ILE A 95 1.16 10.00 -1.96
CA ILE A 95 1.44 9.78 -3.39
C ILE A 95 2.69 10.54 -3.84
N GLN A 96 3.36 10.05 -4.88
CA GLN A 96 4.56 10.64 -5.48
C GLN A 96 4.29 10.96 -6.97
N PRO A 97 3.64 12.10 -7.29
CA PRO A 97 3.20 12.42 -8.65
C PRO A 97 4.30 12.38 -9.71
N VAL A 98 5.54 12.64 -9.28
CA VAL A 98 6.76 12.56 -10.09
C VAL A 98 6.91 11.23 -10.86
N ARG A 99 6.34 10.13 -10.34
CA ARG A 99 6.41 8.81 -10.98
C ARG A 99 5.53 8.65 -12.22
N SER A 100 4.64 9.60 -12.46
CA SER A 100 3.81 9.65 -13.66
C SER A 100 4.13 10.85 -14.54
N ASP A 101 5.21 11.59 -14.24
CA ASP A 101 5.58 12.79 -14.98
C ASP A 101 6.34 12.43 -16.28
N PRO A 102 5.76 12.67 -17.47
CA PRO A 102 6.42 12.38 -18.74
C PRO A 102 7.66 13.26 -18.98
N ALA A 103 7.79 14.40 -18.31
CA ALA A 103 8.99 15.24 -18.42
C ALA A 103 10.20 14.60 -17.72
N ILE A 104 9.98 13.75 -16.72
CA ILE A 104 11.04 13.12 -15.92
C ILE A 104 11.39 11.73 -16.47
N LEU A 105 10.42 11.01 -17.03
CA LEU A 105 10.63 9.68 -17.60
C LEU A 105 11.36 9.66 -18.97
N ARG A 106 11.67 10.83 -19.53
CA ARG A 106 12.35 10.99 -20.83
C ARG A 106 13.83 11.41 -20.73
N ALA A 107 14.40 11.43 -19.53
CA ALA A 107 15.80 11.76 -19.28
C ALA A 107 16.71 10.53 -19.37
#